data_AF-A0A7C1U8X5-F1
#
_entry.id   AF-A0A7C1U8X5-F1
#
_cell.length_a   1.000
_cell.length_b   1.000
_cell.length_c   1.000
_cell.angle_alpha   90.00
_cell.angle_beta   90.00
_cell.angle_gamma   90.00
#
_symmetry.space_group_name_H-M   'P 1'
#
loop_
_entity.id
_entity.type
_entity.pdbx_description
1 polymer ?
#
loop_
_entity_poly.entity_id
_entity_poly.type
_entity_poly.pdbx_seq_one_letter_code
_entity_poly.pdbx_strand_id
1 'polypeptide(L)'
;MTNWTIQKLLNWVTEYLTNKGVDSPRLSAELLLCHSVGLTRIELYTQFAQVVPQRQLDTLRDLVKRAGLHEPVAYLTGRTEFYS
;
A
#
# COMPACT_ATOMS: atom_id res chain seq x y z
N MET A 1 0.48 3.50 22.93
CA MET A 1 -0.27 3.81 21.69
C MET A 1 0.54 3.29 20.52
N THR A 2 0.03 2.31 19.78
CA THR A 2 0.77 1.70 18.67
C THR A 2 0.62 2.59 17.43
N ASN A 3 1.61 3.43 17.17
CA ASN A 3 1.63 4.26 15.97
C ASN A 3 1.86 3.38 14.73
N TRP A 4 0.98 3.50 13.74
CA TRP A 4 1.13 2.86 12.44
C TRP A 4 1.99 3.73 11.56
N THR A 5 3.25 3.35 11.42
CA THR A 5 4.18 4.03 10.51
C THR A 5 4.11 3.44 9.11
N ILE A 6 4.53 4.21 8.11
CA ILE A 6 4.59 3.77 6.71
C ILE A 6 5.38 2.45 6.60
N GLN A 7 6.52 2.34 7.28
CA GLN A 7 7.32 1.10 7.28
C GLN A 7 6.57 -0.11 7.84
N LYS A 8 5.87 0.06 8.97
CA LYS A 8 5.08 -1.02 9.58
C LYS A 8 3.93 -1.45 8.67
N LEU A 9 3.25 -0.49 8.07
CA LEU A 9 2.17 -0.78 7.13
C LEU A 9 2.70 -1.50 5.90
N LEU A 10 3.83 -1.07 5.36
CA LEU A 10 4.43 -1.72 4.19
C LEU A 10 4.71 -3.19 4.48
N ASN A 11 5.32 -3.49 5.63
CA ASN A 11 5.59 -4.87 6.03
C ASN A 11 4.30 -5.66 6.21
N TRP A 12 3.34 -5.11 6.95
CA TRP A 12 2.06 -5.76 7.23
C TRP A 12 1.26 -6.07 5.96
N VAL A 13 1.17 -5.11 5.04
CA VAL A 13 0.49 -5.31 3.75
C VAL A 13 1.23 -6.32 2.89
N THR A 14 2.56 -6.25 2.84
CA THR A 14 3.37 -7.21 2.08
C THR A 14 3.14 -8.63 2.58
N GLU A 15 3.17 -8.86 3.90
CA GLU A 15 2.90 -10.16 4.50
C GLU A 15 1.47 -10.64 4.22
N TYR A 16 0.48 -9.75 4.32
CA TYR A 16 -0.92 -10.07 4.02
C TYR A 16 -1.09 -10.53 2.56
N LEU A 17 -0.54 -9.77 1.60
CA LEU A 17 -0.62 -10.09 0.18
C LEU A 17 0.17 -11.36 -0.17
N THR A 18 1.31 -11.58 0.50
CA THR A 18 2.10 -12.82 0.38
C THR A 18 1.27 -14.03 0.81
N ASN A 19 0.59 -13.93 1.95
CA ASN A 19 -0.27 -15.00 2.45
C ASN A 19 -1.48 -15.27 1.52
N LYS A 20 -1.95 -14.25 0.80
CA LYS A 20 -3.01 -14.37 -0.21
C LYS A 20 -2.55 -14.90 -1.57
N GLY A 21 -1.25 -15.07 -1.78
CA GLY A 21 -0.69 -15.53 -3.06
C GLY A 21 -0.78 -14.47 -4.17
N VAL A 22 -0.78 -13.19 -3.81
CA VAL A 22 -0.78 -12.08 -4.78
C VAL A 22 0.59 -11.97 -5.42
N ASP A 23 0.61 -11.76 -6.74
CA ASP A 23 1.86 -11.55 -7.47
C ASP A 23 2.54 -10.25 -7.02
N SER A 24 3.86 -10.30 -6.84
CA SER A 24 4.65 -9.13 -6.45
C SER A 24 4.09 -8.40 -5.22
N PRO A 25 3.98 -9.06 -4.04
CA PRO A 25 3.25 -8.53 -2.88
C PRO A 25 3.87 -7.25 -2.33
N ARG A 26 5.20 -7.09 -2.44
CA ARG A 26 5.90 -5.88 -2.00
C ARG A 26 5.60 -4.68 -2.88
N LEU A 27 5.67 -4.86 -4.20
CA LEU A 27 5.35 -3.81 -5.18
C LEU A 27 3.88 -3.38 -5.01
N SER A 28 2.98 -4.36 -4.89
CA SER A 28 1.57 -4.15 -4.62
C SER A 28 1.36 -3.32 -3.34
N ALA A 29 2.06 -3.66 -2.25
CA ALA A 29 2.00 -2.90 -1.00
C ALA A 29 2.47 -1.45 -1.16
N GLU A 30 3.58 -1.21 -1.86
CA GLU A 30 4.07 0.14 -2.15
C GLU A 30 3.06 0.97 -2.93
N LEU A 31 2.47 0.40 -3.99
CA LEU A 31 1.48 1.05 -4.83
C LEU A 31 0.22 1.42 -4.04
N LEU A 32 -0.28 0.50 -3.22
CA LEU A 32 -1.46 0.72 -2.37
C LEU A 32 -1.20 1.80 -1.31
N LEU A 33 -0.02 1.78 -0.69
CA LEU A 33 0.38 2.82 0.26
C LEU A 33 0.47 4.17 -0.43
N CYS A 34 1.22 4.30 -1.53
CA CYS A 34 1.32 5.51 -2.34
C CYS A 34 -0.06 6.10 -2.65
N HIS A 35 -1.01 5.26 -3.07
CA HIS A 35 -2.36 5.71 -3.39
C HIS A 35 -3.13 6.19 -2.15
N SER A 36 -3.05 5.47 -1.03
CA SER A 36 -3.79 5.82 0.20
C SER A 36 -3.28 7.12 0.85
N VAL A 37 -1.96 7.31 0.90
CA VAL A 37 -1.35 8.47 1.54
C VAL A 37 -1.11 9.63 0.55
N GLY A 38 -1.27 9.39 -0.75
CA GLY A 38 -1.07 10.36 -1.82
C GLY A 38 0.40 10.69 -2.13
N LEU A 39 1.33 9.87 -1.67
CA LEU A 39 2.78 10.07 -1.83
C LEU A 39 3.34 9.26 -3.01
N THR A 40 4.50 9.67 -3.50
CA THR A 40 5.27 8.87 -4.46
C THR A 40 6.09 7.78 -3.77
N ARG A 41 6.57 6.77 -4.52
CA ARG A 41 7.40 5.69 -3.96
C ARG A 41 8.63 6.25 -3.25
N ILE A 42 9.30 7.23 -3.87
CA ILE A 42 10.49 7.89 -3.31
C ILE A 42 10.17 8.52 -1.96
N GLU A 43 9.07 9.27 -1.89
CA GLU A 43 8.65 9.91 -0.65
C GLU A 43 8.31 8.90 0.45
N LEU A 44 7.73 7.76 0.08
CA LEU A 44 7.44 6.63 0.96
C LEU A 44 8.70 6.10 1.65
N TYR A 45 9.80 5.97 0.90
CA TYR A 45 11.11 5.56 1.44
C TYR A 45 11.73 6.62 2.35
N THR A 46 11.54 7.90 2.06
CA THR A 46 12.05 8.99 2.91
C THR A 46 11.25 9.17 4.20
N GLN A 47 9.96 8.80 4.19
CA GLN A 47 9.01 9.06 5.27
C GLN A 47 8.63 7.78 6.03
N PHE A 48 9.52 6.78 6.08
CA PHE A 48 9.22 5.51 6.76
C PHE A 48 8.82 5.63 8.23
N ALA A 49 9.37 6.63 8.93
CA ALA A 49 9.06 6.92 10.32
C ALA A 49 7.77 7.75 10.50
N GLN A 50 7.18 8.26 9.41
CA GLN A 50 5.95 9.03 9.47
C GLN A 50 4.77 8.14 9.89
N VAL A 51 3.95 8.70 10.77
CA VAL A 51 2.72 8.07 11.25
C VAL A 51 1.58 8.37 10.29
N VAL A 52 0.87 7.33 9.88
CA VAL A 52 -0.28 7.44 8.98
C VAL A 52 -1.55 7.67 9.80
N PRO A 53 -2.36 8.70 9.51
CA PRO A 53 -3.60 8.97 10.22
C PRO A 53 -4.66 7.90 9.93
N GLN A 54 -5.58 7.68 10.87
CA GLN A 54 -6.58 6.62 10.78
C GLN A 54 -7.43 6.66 9.51
N ARG A 55 -7.72 7.85 8.96
CA ARG A 55 -8.45 8.02 7.69
C ARG A 55 -7.76 7.32 6.51
N GLN A 56 -6.43 7.46 6.43
CA GLN A 56 -5.62 6.82 5.39
C GLN A 56 -5.46 5.33 5.68
N LEU A 57 -5.38 4.93 6.96
CA LEU A 57 -5.37 3.52 7.34
C LEU A 57 -6.64 2.80 6.87
N ASP A 58 -7.81 3.41 7.04
CA ASP A 58 -9.08 2.81 6.62
C ASP A 58 -9.14 2.63 5.10
N THR A 59 -8.74 3.66 4.35
CA THR A 59 -8.62 3.61 2.89
C THR A 59 -7.65 2.52 2.45
N LEU A 60 -6.46 2.44 3.05
CA LEU A 60 -5.48 1.41 2.76
C LEU A 60 -6.06 0.01 3.02
N ARG A 61 -6.76 -0.17 4.13
CA ARG A 61 -7.31 -1.47 4.53
C ARG A 61 -8.36 -1.98 3.55
N ASP A 62 -9.19 -1.09 3.00
CA ASP A 62 -10.15 -1.45 1.94
C ASP A 62 -9.42 -1.93 0.68
N LEU A 63 -8.44 -1.15 0.22
CA LEU A 63 -7.65 -1.49 -0.97
C LEU A 63 -6.89 -2.80 -0.81
N VAL A 64 -6.30 -3.05 0.37
CA VAL A 64 -5.55 -4.28 0.67
C VAL A 64 -6.47 -5.50 0.69
N LYS A 65 -7.69 -5.37 1.22
CA LYS A 65 -8.69 -6.43 1.14
C LYS A 65 -9.01 -6.77 -0.31
N ARG A 66 -9.25 -5.75 -1.15
CA ARG A 66 -9.54 -5.92 -2.57
C ARG A 66 -8.37 -6.54 -3.33
N ALA A 67 -7.15 -6.07 -3.10
CA ALA A 67 -5.94 -6.68 -3.67
C ALA A 67 -5.77 -8.15 -3.23
N GLY A 68 -6.12 -8.48 -1.98
CA GLY A 68 -6.13 -9.85 -1.48
C GLY A 68 -7.21 -10.75 -2.11
N LEU A 69 -8.22 -10.18 -2.78
CA LEU A 69 -9.18 -10.90 -3.61
C LEU A 69 -8.68 -11.12 -5.04
N HIS A 70 -7.37 -10.96 -5.27
CA HIS A 70 -6.73 -11.04 -6.59
C HIS A 70 -7.20 -9.94 -7.55
N GLU A 71 -7.69 -8.82 -7.01
CA GLU A 71 -7.96 -7.64 -7.82
C GLU A 71 -6.64 -6.95 -8.20
N PRO A 72 -6.38 -6.71 -9.49
CA PRO A 72 -5.13 -6.11 -9.95
C PRO A 72 -4.94 -4.70 -9.38
N VAL A 73 -3.80 -4.49 -8.72
CA VAL A 73 -3.47 -3.24 -8.03
C VAL A 73 -3.47 -2.03 -8.96
N ALA A 74 -3.15 -2.20 -10.24
CA ALA A 74 -3.24 -1.14 -11.24
C ALA A 74 -4.66 -0.55 -11.38
N TYR A 75 -5.70 -1.36 -11.20
CA TYR A 75 -7.09 -0.89 -11.21
C TYR A 75 -7.46 -0.20 -9.89
N LEU A 76 -6.90 -0.66 -8.78
CA LEU A 76 -7.10 -0.08 -7.45
C LEU A 76 -6.44 1.29 -7.31
N THR A 77 -5.24 1.46 -7.84
CA THR A 77 -4.50 2.72 -7.75
C THR A 77 -4.91 3.72 -8.82
N GLY A 78 -5.71 3.31 -9.82
CA GLY A 78 -6.21 4.14 -10.91
C GLY A 78 -5.11 4.76 -11.78
N ARG A 79 -3.85 4.38 -11.55
CA ARG A 79 -2.67 4.88 -12.26
C ARG A 79 -2.16 3.76 -13.15
N THR A 80 -2.64 3.75 -14.38
CA THR A 80 -1.82 3.29 -15.49
C THR A 80 -0.62 4.22 -15.56
N GLU A 81 0.53 3.81 -15.03
CA GLU A 81 1.82 4.37 -15.45
C GLU A 81 2.02 3.96 -16.92
N PHE A 82 1.31 4.63 -17.84
CA PHE A 82 1.74 4.67 -19.22
C PHE A 82 3.04 5.48 -19.21
N TYR A 83 4.16 4.76 -19.30
CA TYR A 83 5.45 5.31 -19.71
C TYR A 83 5.21 6.24 -20.92
N SER A 84 5.64 7.50 -20.82
CA SER A 84 5.94 8.37 -21.97
C SER A 84 7.42 8.66 -21.97
#